data_AF-G4ZXQ5-F1
#
_entry.id   AF-G4ZXQ5-F1
#
_cell.length_a   1.000
_cell.length_b   1.000
_cell.length_c   1.000
_cell.angle_alpha   90.00
_cell.angle_beta   90.00
_cell.angle_gamma   90.00
#
_symmetry.space_group_name_H-M   'P 1'
#
loop_
_entity.id
_entity.type
_entity.pdbx_description
1 polymer ?
#
loop_
_entity_poly.entity_id
_entity_poly.type
_entity_poly.pdbx_seq_one_letter_code
_entity_poly.pdbx_strand_id
1 'polypeptide(L)'
;SMDVLVQWLETPGNYDRWRDSPSAACQDAFSFLKEPGIDHRSAGAIGTKIYRTKEKWGDVTTLLKDSGLFDAYKKGEVDAGIRASVNKKCPVYDRLSTVF
;
A
#
# COMPACT_ATOMS: atom_id res chain seq x y z
N SER A 1 2.37 -10.84 -6.70
CA SER A 1 3.50 -9.93 -6.39
C SER A 1 3.07 -8.63 -5.71
N MET A 2 2.10 -7.86 -6.24
CA MET A 2 1.57 -6.69 -5.49
C MET A 2 0.80 -7.13 -4.24
N ASP A 3 -0.06 -8.13 -4.39
CA ASP A 3 -0.87 -8.68 -3.31
C ASP A 3 -0.03 -9.19 -2.12
N VAL A 4 0.96 -10.05 -2.38
CA VAL A 4 1.93 -10.55 -1.39
C VAL A 4 2.72 -9.42 -0.72
N LEU A 5 3.08 -8.36 -1.46
CA LEU A 5 3.76 -7.20 -0.89
C LEU A 5 2.85 -6.43 0.07
N VAL A 6 1.56 -6.28 -0.27
CA VAL A 6 0.59 -5.65 0.63
C VAL A 6 0.35 -6.51 1.85
N GLN A 7 0.30 -7.84 1.71
CA GLN A 7 0.22 -8.75 2.85
C GLN A 7 1.41 -8.59 3.80
N TRP A 8 2.63 -8.45 3.25
CA TRP A 8 3.80 -8.16 4.08
C TRP A 8 3.69 -6.81 4.80
N LEU A 9 3.11 -5.79 4.16
CA LEU A 9 2.86 -4.47 4.77
C LEU A 9 1.76 -4.51 5.85
N GLU A 10 0.74 -5.36 5.67
CA GLU A 10 -0.35 -5.58 6.64
C GLU A 10 0.12 -6.31 7.91
N THR A 11 1.25 -7.03 7.84
CA THR A 11 1.85 -7.63 9.03
C THR A 11 2.25 -6.54 10.03
N PRO A 12 1.76 -6.59 11.28
CA PRO A 12 2.04 -5.56 12.29
C PRO A 12 3.54 -5.28 12.46
N GLY A 13 3.90 -3.99 12.46
CA GLY A 13 5.28 -3.51 12.66
C GLY A 13 6.17 -3.55 11.41
N ASN A 14 5.77 -4.21 10.31
CA ASN A 14 6.61 -4.24 9.09
C ASN A 14 6.72 -2.88 8.41
N TYR A 15 5.65 -2.10 8.40
CA TYR A 15 5.71 -0.73 7.89
C TYR A 15 6.60 0.16 8.75
N ASP A 16 6.52 0.07 10.08
CA ASP A 16 7.40 0.83 10.98
C ASP A 16 8.86 0.45 10.77
N ARG A 17 9.17 -0.85 10.68
CA ARG A 17 10.52 -1.34 10.33
C ARG A 17 10.99 -0.79 8.99
N TRP A 18 10.11 -0.73 7.99
CA TRP A 18 10.43 -0.15 6.69
C TRP A 18 10.66 1.36 6.75
N ARG A 19 9.86 2.10 7.53
CA ARG A 19 10.04 3.54 7.73
C ARG A 19 11.38 3.84 8.41
N ASP A 20 11.73 3.06 9.42
CA ASP A 20 12.88 3.32 10.27
C ASP A 20 14.19 2.78 9.66
N SER A 21 14.13 1.66 8.93
CA SER A 21 15.27 1.08 8.21
C SER A 21 14.85 0.43 6.88
N PRO A 22 14.66 1.24 5.81
CA PRO A 22 14.14 0.76 4.53
C PRO A 22 14.98 -0.38 3.93
N SER A 23 16.30 -0.27 3.97
CA SER A 23 17.21 -1.27 3.39
C SER A 23 17.07 -2.63 4.06
N ALA A 24 17.07 -2.69 5.40
CA ALA A 24 16.95 -3.93 6.15
C ALA A 24 15.56 -4.56 5.99
N ALA A 25 14.51 -3.74 6.08
CA ALA A 25 13.13 -4.19 5.89
C ALA A 25 12.86 -4.69 4.46
N CYS A 26 13.51 -4.11 3.45
CA CYS A 26 13.38 -4.60 2.07
C CYS A 26 14.06 -5.96 1.85
N GLN A 27 15.10 -6.30 2.61
CA GLN A 27 15.72 -7.64 2.57
C GLN A 27 14.82 -8.70 3.24
N ASP A 28 14.18 -8.33 4.35
CA ASP A 28 13.15 -9.13 5.02
C ASP A 28 11.95 -9.38 4.08
N ALA A 29 11.42 -8.31 3.49
CA ALA A 29 10.36 -8.39 2.49
C ALA A 29 10.76 -9.23 1.27
N PHE A 30 12.01 -9.12 0.80
CA PHE A 30 12.52 -9.98 -0.29
C PHE A 30 12.47 -11.45 0.10
N SER A 31 12.86 -11.80 1.32
CA SER A 31 12.80 -13.18 1.82
C SER A 31 11.36 -13.69 1.91
N PHE A 32 10.44 -12.86 2.39
CA PHE A 32 9.00 -13.16 2.42
C PHE A 32 8.41 -13.37 1.03
N LEU A 33 8.78 -12.53 0.04
CA LEU A 33 8.31 -12.67 -1.34
C LEU A 33 8.91 -13.90 -2.03
N LYS A 34 10.11 -14.33 -1.64
CA LYS A 34 10.78 -15.49 -2.24
C LYS A 34 10.12 -16.81 -1.86
N GLU A 35 9.52 -16.91 -0.67
CA GLU A 35 8.82 -18.13 -0.19
C GLU A 35 7.73 -18.63 -1.15
N PRO A 36 6.82 -17.79 -1.68
CA PRO A 36 5.87 -18.18 -2.72
C PRO A 36 6.45 -18.17 -4.16
N GLY A 37 7.77 -18.13 -4.33
CA GLY A 37 8.43 -18.17 -5.65
C GLY A 37 8.51 -16.82 -6.38
N ILE A 38 8.39 -15.69 -5.68
CA ILE A 38 8.51 -14.35 -6.29
C ILE A 38 9.96 -13.86 -6.13
N ASP A 39 10.86 -14.40 -6.94
CA ASP A 39 12.30 -14.19 -6.88
C ASP A 39 12.85 -13.15 -7.89
N HIS A 40 12.06 -12.78 -8.91
CA HIS A 40 12.45 -11.82 -9.94
C HIS A 40 12.62 -10.37 -9.47
N ARG A 41 12.41 -10.07 -8.18
CA ARG A 41 12.50 -8.70 -7.63
C ARG A 41 13.73 -8.56 -6.75
N SER A 42 14.44 -7.45 -6.87
CA SER A 42 15.46 -7.08 -5.89
C SER A 42 14.85 -6.38 -4.67
N ALA A 43 15.55 -6.40 -3.54
CA ALA A 43 15.18 -5.64 -2.36
C ALA A 43 15.02 -4.13 -2.68
N GLY A 44 15.90 -3.56 -3.52
CA GLY A 44 15.75 -2.18 -3.99
C GLY A 44 14.45 -1.94 -4.76
N ALA A 45 14.08 -2.86 -5.67
CA ALA A 45 12.82 -2.77 -6.41
C ALA A 45 11.60 -2.90 -5.49
N ILE A 46 11.69 -3.67 -4.41
CA ILE A 46 10.66 -3.75 -3.37
C ILE A 46 10.52 -2.40 -2.66
N GLY A 47 11.62 -1.78 -2.23
CA GLY A 47 11.59 -0.47 -1.58
C GLY A 47 10.97 0.61 -2.46
N THR A 48 11.38 0.71 -3.73
CA THR A 48 10.75 1.61 -4.71
C THR A 48 9.26 1.32 -4.88
N LYS A 49 8.86 0.04 -4.85
CA LYS A 49 7.45 -0.33 -4.98
C LYS A 49 6.63 0.07 -3.76
N ILE A 50 7.14 -0.13 -2.54
CA ILE A 50 6.49 0.30 -1.30
C ILE A 50 6.32 1.82 -1.31
N TYR A 51 7.38 2.56 -1.62
CA TYR A 51 7.34 4.03 -1.68
C TYR A 51 6.27 4.54 -2.66
N ARG A 52 6.29 4.09 -3.92
CA ARG A 52 5.30 4.48 -4.93
C ARG A 52 3.87 4.09 -4.56
N THR A 53 3.71 3.01 -3.80
CA THR A 53 2.40 2.55 -3.34
C THR A 53 1.88 3.45 -2.22
N LYS A 54 2.76 3.86 -1.30
CA LYS A 54 2.47 4.86 -0.26
C LYS A 54 2.11 6.22 -0.86
N GLU A 55 2.85 6.68 -1.87
CA GLU A 55 2.52 7.92 -2.59
C GLU A 55 1.11 7.86 -3.20
N LYS A 56 0.79 6.79 -3.95
CA LYS A 56 -0.54 6.63 -4.54
C LYS A 56 -1.67 6.59 -3.51
N TRP A 57 -1.45 5.93 -2.37
CA TRP A 57 -2.40 5.96 -1.28
C TRP A 57 -2.54 7.38 -0.70
N GLY A 58 -1.42 8.07 -0.49
CA GLY A 58 -1.41 9.47 -0.02
C GLY A 58 -2.17 10.40 -0.97
N ASP A 59 -1.91 10.32 -2.28
CA ASP A 59 -2.59 11.13 -3.29
C ASP A 59 -4.10 10.90 -3.28
N VAL A 60 -4.55 9.65 -3.20
CA VAL A 60 -5.97 9.32 -3.12
C VAL A 60 -6.60 9.83 -1.81
N THR A 61 -5.90 9.67 -0.69
CA THR A 61 -6.35 10.19 0.61
C THR A 61 -6.48 11.71 0.58
N THR A 62 -5.52 12.42 -0.01
CA THR A 62 -5.57 13.87 -0.19
C THR A 62 -6.74 14.27 -1.09
N LEU A 63 -6.93 13.61 -2.24
CA LEU A 63 -8.06 13.88 -3.13
C LEU A 63 -9.42 13.69 -2.44
N LEU A 64 -9.58 12.63 -1.64
CA LEU A 64 -10.80 12.40 -0.89
C LEU A 64 -11.04 13.47 0.19
N LYS A 65 -9.97 13.92 0.87
CA LYS A 65 -10.05 15.00 1.86
C LYS A 65 -10.40 16.33 1.22
N ASP A 66 -9.72 16.70 0.14
CA ASP A 66 -9.93 17.95 -0.59
C ASP A 66 -11.35 18.02 -1.20
N SER A 67 -11.91 16.86 -1.57
CA SER A 67 -13.29 16.76 -2.07
C SER A 67 -14.34 16.71 -0.95
N GLY A 68 -13.95 16.69 0.33
CA GLY A 68 -14.87 16.50 1.46
C GLY A 68 -15.53 15.11 1.51
N LEU A 69 -15.02 14.14 0.75
CA LEU A 69 -15.60 12.80 0.61
C LEU A 69 -14.94 11.75 1.50
N PHE A 70 -13.86 12.10 2.22
CA PHE A 70 -13.07 11.14 2.98
C PHE A 70 -13.90 10.36 4.03
N ASP A 71 -14.66 11.05 4.86
CA ASP A 71 -15.47 10.39 5.90
C ASP A 71 -16.60 9.55 5.30
N ALA A 72 -17.28 10.07 4.27
CA ALA A 72 -18.31 9.33 3.54
C ALA A 72 -17.73 8.08 2.87
N TYR A 73 -16.52 8.17 2.32
CA TYR A 73 -15.81 7.05 1.71
C TYR A 73 -15.52 5.97 2.76
N LYS A 74 -15.01 6.35 3.94
CA LYS A 74 -14.71 5.40 5.03
C LYS A 74 -15.95 4.71 5.58
N LYS A 75 -17.09 5.41 5.63
CA LYS A 75 -18.40 4.84 6.02
C LYS A 75 -19.05 4.02 4.91
N GLY A 76 -18.55 4.15 3.69
CA GLY A 76 -19.08 3.50 2.50
C GLY A 76 -20.34 4.13 1.93
N GLU A 77 -20.55 5.41 2.21
CA GLU A 77 -21.70 6.22 1.80
C GLU A 77 -21.46 6.94 0.46
N VAL A 78 -20.31 6.71 -0.19
CA VAL A 78 -20.00 7.22 -1.53
C VAL A 78 -20.60 6.33 -2.62
N ASP A 79 -20.88 6.92 -3.78
CA ASP A 79 -21.33 6.17 -4.95
C ASP A 79 -20.25 5.23 -5.54
N ALA A 80 -20.70 4.32 -6.39
CA ALA A 80 -19.84 3.34 -7.05
C ALA A 80 -18.80 3.98 -7.99
N GLY A 81 -19.06 5.17 -8.53
CA GLY A 81 -18.14 5.91 -9.39
C GLY A 81 -16.92 6.43 -8.61
N ILE A 82 -17.15 6.97 -7.42
CA ILE A 82 -16.06 7.37 -6.51
C ILE A 82 -15.22 6.15 -6.10
N ARG A 83 -15.85 5.04 -5.73
CA ARG A 83 -15.13 3.78 -5.42
C ARG A 83 -14.31 3.26 -6.60
N ALA A 84 -14.89 3.26 -7.80
CA ALA A 84 -14.19 2.85 -9.01
C ALA A 84 -12.99 3.77 -9.31
N SER A 85 -13.13 5.08 -9.09
CA SER A 85 -12.05 6.06 -9.25
C SER A 85 -10.90 5.83 -8.26
N VAL A 86 -11.22 5.59 -6.99
CA VAL A 86 -10.24 5.24 -5.95
C VAL A 86 -9.51 3.95 -6.33
N ASN A 87 -10.26 2.88 -6.63
CA ASN A 87 -9.70 1.59 -7.01
C ASN A 87 -8.81 1.69 -8.27
N LYS A 88 -9.18 2.52 -9.25
CA LYS A 88 -8.37 2.75 -10.45
C LYS A 88 -7.03 3.43 -10.13
N LYS A 89 -7.01 4.38 -9.18
CA LYS A 89 -5.80 5.12 -8.77
C LYS A 89 -4.91 4.28 -7.85
N CYS A 90 -5.52 3.64 -6.86
CA CYS A 90 -4.85 2.79 -5.89
C CYS A 90 -5.72 1.52 -5.64
N PRO A 91 -5.46 0.42 -6.38
CA PRO A 91 -6.27 -0.80 -6.26
C PRO A 91 -6.24 -1.48 -4.89
N VAL A 92 -5.27 -1.10 -4.06
CA VAL A 92 -5.05 -1.64 -2.72
C VAL A 92 -5.31 -0.58 -1.65
N TYR A 93 -6.03 0.50 -1.99
CA TYR A 93 -6.26 1.66 -1.12
C TYR A 93 -6.86 1.26 0.24
N ASP A 94 -7.93 0.47 0.22
CA ASP A 94 -8.64 0.08 1.44
C ASP A 94 -7.74 -0.78 2.35
N ARG A 95 -6.95 -1.68 1.77
CA ARG A 95 -5.96 -2.51 2.49
C ARG A 95 -4.85 -1.68 3.09
N LEU A 96 -4.31 -0.71 2.35
CA LEU A 96 -3.25 0.17 2.85
C LEU A 96 -3.73 1.14 3.93
N SER A 97 -5.03 1.41 3.99
CA SER A 97 -5.62 2.28 5.02
C SER A 97 -5.61 1.66 6.42
N THR A 98 -5.29 0.37 6.55
CA THR A 98 -5.01 -0.28 7.84
C THR A 98 -3.53 -0.30 8.19
N VAL A 99 -2.66 0.16 7.27
CA VAL A 99 -1.19 0.15 7.40
C VAL A 99 -0.62 1.55 7.62
N PHE A 100 -1.07 2.53 6.82
CA PHE A 100 -0.60 3.91 6.82
C PHE A 100 -1.53 4.84 7.59
#